data_AF-A0A316TB54-F1
#
_entry.id   AF-A0A316TB54-F1
#
_cell.length_a   1.000
_cell.length_b   1.000
_cell.length_c   1.000
_cell.angle_alpha   90.00
_cell.angle_beta   90.00
_cell.angle_gamma   90.00
#
_symmetry.space_group_name_H-M   'P 1'
#
loop_
_entity.id
_entity.type
_entity.pdbx_description
1 polymer ?
#
loop_
_entity_poly.entity_id
_entity_poly.type
_entity_poly.pdbx_seq_one_letter_code
_entity_poly.pdbx_strand_id
1 'polypeptide(L)' 'MNLKKIFFSVLVVICCIALLWMGIQQSATTKKVEQTDFALDSLVTQTGYGTNCKEAFQQVSNLMRQTDERLSSYQLESEI' A
#
# COMPACT_ATOMS: atom_id res chain seq x y z
N MET A 1 40.33 21.75 22.88
CA MET A 1 40.20 20.53 22.05
C MET A 1 39.09 19.57 22.52
N ASN A 2 38.68 19.57 23.79
CA ASN A 2 37.68 18.62 24.30
C ASN A 2 36.23 19.02 23.99
N LEU A 3 35.89 20.32 23.97
CA LEU A 3 34.53 20.77 23.72
C LEU A 3 34.01 20.43 22.31
N LYS A 4 34.87 20.56 21.29
CA LYS A 4 34.54 20.19 19.89
C LYS A 4 34.28 18.68 19.74
N LYS A 5 35.02 17.84 20.47
CA LYS A 5 34.82 16.38 20.49
C LYS A 5 33.50 15.99 21.15
N ILE A 6 33.14 16.65 22.25
CA ILE A 6 31.85 16.44 22.94
C ILE A 6 30.69 16.84 22.02
N PHE A 7 30.78 17.99 21.35
CA PHE A 7 29.73 18.44 20.42
C PHE A 7 29.54 17.47 19.25
N PHE A 8 30.63 16.99 18.65
CA PHE A 8 30.56 16.00 17.58
C PHE A 8 29.97 14.67 18.06
N SER A 9 30.34 14.22 19.27
CA SER A 9 29.79 13.00 19.86
C SER A 9 28.29 13.08 20.09
N VAL A 10 27.80 14.21 20.60
CA VAL A 10 26.36 14.44 20.84
C VAL A 10 25.60 14.49 19.51
N LEU A 11 26.16 15.15 18.49
CA LEU A 11 25.56 15.24 17.16
C LEU A 11 25.36 13.85 16.53
N VAL A 12 26.37 12.97 16.64
CA VAL A 12 26.31 11.59 16.12
C VAL A 12 25.21 10.79 16.84
N VAL A 13 25.13 10.88 18.16
CA VAL A 13 24.11 10.17 18.95
C VAL A 13 22.69 10.61 18.54
N ILE A 14 22.46 11.91 18.38
CA ILE A 14 21.16 12.43 17.92
C ILE A 14 20.82 11.91 16.52
N CYS A 15 21.80 11.90 15.62
CA CYS A 15 21.62 11.39 14.26
C CYS A 15 21.27 9.89 14.23
N CYS A 16 21.94 9.08 15.07
CA CYS A 16 21.63 7.66 15.23
C CYS A 16 20.19 7.42 15.74
N ILE A 17 19.73 8.21 16.72
CA ILE A 17 18.37 8.10 17.25
C ILE A 17 17.32 8.47 16.18
N ALA A 18 17.57 9.49 15.37
CA ALA A 18 16.67 9.90 14.29
C ALA A 18 16.53 8.83 13.20
N LEU A 19 17.63 8.19 12.80
CA LEU A 19 17.61 7.11 11.81
C LEU A 19 16.88 5.86 12.32
N LEU A 20 17.10 5.51 13.60
CA LEU A 20 16.35 4.42 14.25
C LEU A 20 14.85 4.71 14.29
N TRP A 21 14.45 5.95 14.58
CA TRP A 21 13.04 6.35 14.60
C TRP A 21 12.37 6.21 13.22
N MET A 22 13.02 6.67 12.15
CA MET A 22 12.48 6.54 10.78
C MET A 22 12.30 5.07 10.36
N GLY A 23 13.27 4.20 10.68
CA GLY A 23 13.16 2.77 10.41
C GLY A 23 12.02 2.09 11.16
N ILE A 24 11.82 2.45 12.44
CA ILE A 24 10.72 1.94 13.26
C ILE A 24 9.37 2.42 12.73
N GLN A 25 9.27 3.69 12.30
CA GLN A 25 8.03 4.23 11.72
C GLN A 25 7.65 3.52 10.41
N GLN A 26 8.63 3.18 9.56
CA GLN A 26 8.39 2.44 8.31
C GLN A 26 7.99 0.99 8.58
N SER A 27 8.60 0.34 9.56
CA SER A 27 8.22 -1.02 9.98
C SER A 27 6.83 -1.06 10.65
N ALA A 28 6.46 -0.04 11.42
CA ALA A 28 5.16 0.03 12.11
C ALA A 28 3.98 0.41 11.19
N THR A 29 4.28 0.99 10.01
CA THR A 29 3.26 1.43 9.05
C THR A 29 2.91 0.37 8.00
N THR A 30 3.69 -0.71 7.90
CA THR A 30 3.39 -1.83 7.02
C THR A 30 2.33 -2.71 7.67
N LYS A 31 1.06 -2.39 7.42
CA LYS A 31 -0.09 -3.18 7.89
C LYS A 31 -0.57 -4.13 6.79
N LYS A 32 -1.05 -5.30 7.21
CA LYS A 32 -1.85 -6.16 6.33
C LYS A 32 -3.14 -5.40 6.01
N VAL A 33 -3.46 -5.30 4.73
CA VAL A 33 -4.72 -4.74 4.24
C VAL A 33 -5.43 -5.83 3.46
N GLU A 34 -6.69 -6.07 3.82
CA GLU A 34 -7.60 -6.96 3.12
C GLU A 34 -8.80 -6.15 2.65
N GLN A 35 -9.20 -6.38 1.40
CA GLN A 35 -10.38 -5.78 0.78
C GLN A 35 -11.12 -6.88 0.02
N THR A 36 -12.44 -6.94 0.18
CA THR A 36 -13.28 -7.89 -0.56
C THR A 36 -14.31 -7.09 -1.33
N ASP A 37 -14.37 -7.33 -2.63
CA ASP A 37 -15.29 -6.69 -3.56
C ASP A 37 -16.09 -7.77 -4.30
N PHE A 38 -17.23 -7.36 -4.87
CA PHE A 38 -18.03 -8.22 -5.75
C PHE A 38 -17.86 -7.74 -7.19
N ALA A 39 -17.35 -8.59 -8.07
CA ALA A 39 -17.14 -8.30 -9.47
C ALA A 39 -17.15 -9.60 -10.30
N LEU A 40 -17.57 -9.52 -11.57
CA LEU A 40 -17.65 -10.69 -12.47
C LEU A 40 -18.52 -11.83 -11.88
N ASP A 41 -19.65 -11.47 -11.28
CA ASP A 41 -20.57 -12.37 -10.58
C ASP A 41 -19.91 -13.24 -9.46
N SER A 42 -18.77 -12.78 -8.93
CA SER A 42 -18.00 -13.49 -7.91
C SER A 42 -17.50 -12.55 -6.82
N LEU A 43 -17.26 -13.11 -5.64
CA LEU A 43 -16.52 -12.44 -4.58
C LEU A 43 -15.02 -12.50 -4.87
N VAL A 44 -14.36 -11.34 -4.85
CA VAL A 44 -12.91 -11.19 -5.07
C VAL A 44 -12.29 -10.59 -3.82
N THR A 45 -11.35 -11.32 -3.20
CA THR A 45 -10.60 -10.85 -2.03
C THR A 45 -9.17 -10.48 -2.42
N GLN A 46 -8.77 -9.25 -2.13
CA GLN A 46 -7.44 -8.69 -2.36
C GLN A 46 -6.71 -8.57 -1.01
N THR A 47 -5.48 -9.08 -0.93
CA THR A 47 -4.65 -9.05 0.29
C THR A 47 -3.28 -8.48 -0.04
N GLY A 48 -2.78 -7.57 0.80
CA GLY A 48 -1.49 -6.90 0.58
C GLY A 48 -0.88 -6.36 1.85
N TYR A 49 0.42 -6.04 1.79
CA TYR A 49 1.18 -5.45 2.88
C TYR A 49 1.82 -4.15 2.39
N GLY A 50 1.54 -3.03 3.07
CA GLY A 50 2.11 -1.74 2.70
C GLY A 50 1.19 -0.57 3.00
N THR A 51 1.68 0.64 2.71
CA THR A 51 0.98 1.89 3.01
C THR A 51 -0.05 2.29 1.95
N ASN A 52 0.10 1.79 0.71
CA ASN A 52 -0.69 2.22 -0.45
C ASN A 52 -1.62 1.12 -1.00
N CYS A 53 -1.81 0.03 -0.24
CA CYS A 53 -2.62 -1.11 -0.69
C CYS A 53 -4.06 -0.71 -1.04
N LYS A 54 -4.67 0.22 -0.28
CA LYS A 54 -6.04 0.68 -0.55
C LYS A 54 -6.19 1.36 -1.91
N GLU A 55 -5.25 2.22 -2.29
CA GLU A 55 -5.30 2.92 -3.57
C GLU A 55 -5.10 1.95 -4.74
N ALA A 56 -4.15 1.01 -4.59
CA ALA A 56 -3.95 -0.06 -5.56
C ALA A 56 -5.20 -0.95 -5.71
N PHE A 57 -5.83 -1.34 -4.59
CA PHE A 57 -7.03 -2.17 -4.61
C PHE A 57 -8.21 -1.46 -5.24
N GLN A 58 -8.34 -0.14 -5.03
CA GLN A 58 -9.36 0.65 -5.71
C GLN A 58 -9.17 0.66 -7.24
N GLN A 59 -7.93 0.76 -7.72
CA GLN A 59 -7.65 0.70 -9.16
C GLN A 59 -7.99 -0.67 -9.75
N VAL A 60 -7.64 -1.76 -9.06
CA VAL A 60 -8.00 -3.13 -9.47
C VAL A 60 -9.52 -3.31 -9.49
N SER A 61 -10.23 -2.80 -8.49
CA SER A 61 -11.70 -2.86 -8.42
C SER A 61 -12.36 -2.11 -9.57
N ASN A 62 -11.86 -0.93 -9.91
CA ASN A 62 -12.33 -0.16 -11.05
C ASN A 62 -12.11 -0.90 -12.38
N LEU A 63 -10.94 -1.55 -12.54
CA LEU A 63 -10.62 -2.34 -13.73
C LEU A 63 -11.54 -3.56 -13.85
N MET A 64 -11.80 -4.26 -12.75
CA MET A 64 -12.73 -5.40 -12.74
C MET A 64 -14.15 -4.96 -13.13
N ARG A 65 -14.63 -3.82 -12.61
CA ARG A 65 -15.94 -3.27 -12.97
C ARG A 65 -16.04 -2.89 -14.46
N GLN A 66 -15.01 -2.26 -15.01
CA GLN A 66 -14.94 -1.94 -16.44
C GLN A 66 -14.89 -3.20 -17.31
N THR A 67 -14.23 -4.25 -16.83
CA THR A 67 -14.14 -5.54 -17.52
C THR A 67 -15.51 -6.21 -17.53
N ASP A 68 -16.21 -6.20 -16.41
CA ASP A 68 -17.57 -6.73 -16.27
C ASP A 68 -18.56 -6.03 -17.22
N GLU A 69 -18.54 -4.70 -17.26
CA GLU A 69 -19.37 -3.91 -18.19
C GLU A 69 -19.10 -4.28 -19.67
N ARG A 70 -17.83 -4.52 -20.04
CA ARG A 70 -17.47 -4.93 -21.41
C ARG A 70 -17.83 -6.37 -21.73
N LEU A 71 -17.62 -7.30 -20.79
CA LEU A 71 -17.97 -8.71 -20.99
C LEU A 71 -19.48 -8.89 -21.09
N SER A 72 -20.25 -8.15 -20.28
CA SER A 72 -21.70 -8.13 -20.36
C SER A 72 -22.20 -7.62 -21.72
N SER A 73 -21.56 -6.61 -22.32
CA SER A 73 -21.92 -6.16 -23.68
C SER A 73 -21.63 -7.22 -24.76
N TYR A 74 -20.55 -7.98 -24.64
CA TYR A 74 -20.26 -9.10 -25.56
C TYR A 74 -21.22 -10.27 -25.38
N GLN A 75 -21.64 -10.56 -24.14
CA GLN A 75 -22.68 -11.56 -23.89
C GLN A 75 -23.99 -11.16 -24.59
N LEU A 76 -24.40 -9.89 -24.43
CA LEU A 76 -25.62 -9.38 -25.06
C LEU A 76 -25.55 -9.41 -26.60
N GLU A 77 -24.40 -9.07 -27.20
CA GLU A 77 -24.21 -9.18 -28.66
C GLU A 77 -24.12 -10.63 -29.15
N SER A 78 -23.67 -11.58 -28.32
CA SER A 78 -23.64 -13.00 -28.70
C SER A 78 -25.01 -13.69 -28.62
N GLU A 79 -25.95 -13.10 -27.89
CA GLU A 79 -27.34 -13.60 -27.75
C GLU A 79 -28.28 -13.11 -28.87
N ILE A 80 -27.83 -12.15 -29.72
CA ILE A 80 -28.56 -11.63 -30.89
C ILE A 80 -28.22 -12.45 -32.13
#